data_AF-A0A081NXM3-F1
#
_entry.id   AF-A0A081NXM3-F1
#
_cell.length_a   1.000
_cell.length_b   1.000
_cell.length_c   1.000
_cell.angle_alpha   90.00
_cell.angle_beta   90.00
_cell.angle_gamma   90.00
#
_symmetry.space_group_name_H-M   'P 1'
#
loop_
_entity.id
_entity.type
_entity.pdbx_description
1 polymer ?
#
loop_
_entity_poly.entity_id
_entity_poly.type
_entity_poly.pdbx_seq_one_letter_code
_entity_poly.pdbx_strand_id
1 'polypeptide(L)'
;MTFMLLEHSARPLRLQGNKITAATVIPLSKARLSAGDYVGATSGLIIRLISCSGHLTPGPEAKDAFYLSNATPATLDEAAAGAQDGEVFVPTHGTWRIQRLLAEGIKPLHWPDSLDDYWITVSFVQNHLVRGCGWLRKTGATGEMILVNGELTNGSSITVTGMKTLRQATVECECRDFALVEVNSIST
;
A
#
# COMPACT_ATOMS: atom_id res chain seq x y z
N MET A 1 10.22 -1.52 6.90
CA MET A 1 9.73 -1.18 5.54
C MET A 1 8.34 -0.59 5.67
N THR A 2 7.94 0.34 4.81
CA THR A 2 6.62 1.00 4.82
C THR A 2 5.46 0.02 4.58
N PHE A 3 4.29 0.30 5.16
CA PHE A 3 3.04 -0.41 4.90
C PHE A 3 1.85 0.54 4.81
N MET A 4 0.78 0.11 4.16
CA MET A 4 -0.52 0.78 4.20
C MET A 4 -1.44 0.06 5.19
N LEU A 5 -2.12 0.80 6.05
CA LEU A 5 -3.17 0.28 6.92
C LEU A 5 -4.44 0.04 6.08
N LEU A 6 -4.91 -1.20 5.98
CA LEU A 6 -6.09 -1.52 5.18
C LEU A 6 -7.37 -1.37 6.00
N GLU A 7 -7.36 -1.94 7.20
CA GLU A 7 -8.45 -1.90 8.17
C GLU A 7 -7.89 -2.12 9.56
N HIS A 8 -8.60 -1.64 10.57
CA HIS A 8 -8.24 -1.87 11.97
C HIS A 8 -9.46 -1.84 12.89
N SER A 9 -9.30 -2.40 14.08
CA SER A 9 -10.32 -2.28 15.12
C SER A 9 -10.25 -0.92 15.80
N ALA A 10 -11.34 -0.15 15.74
CA ALA A 10 -11.47 1.09 16.50
C ALA A 10 -11.55 0.88 18.04
N ARG A 11 -11.65 -0.39 18.50
CA ARG A 11 -11.75 -0.74 19.93
C ARG A 11 -10.57 -1.63 20.33
N PRO A 12 -9.52 -1.06 20.95
CA PRO A 12 -8.39 -1.84 21.43
C PRO A 12 -8.81 -2.98 22.36
N LEU A 13 -8.20 -4.14 22.18
CA LEU A 13 -8.40 -5.32 23.01
C LEU A 13 -7.30 -5.38 24.07
N ARG A 14 -7.62 -5.89 25.27
CA ARG A 14 -6.60 -6.21 26.28
C ARG A 14 -6.11 -7.63 26.07
N LEU A 15 -4.82 -7.78 25.77
CA LEU A 15 -4.13 -9.06 25.68
C LEU A 15 -2.91 -9.04 26.60
N GLN A 16 -2.88 -9.96 27.58
CA GLN A 16 -1.77 -10.08 28.55
C GLN A 16 -1.42 -8.75 29.25
N GLY A 17 -2.43 -7.95 29.60
CA GLY A 17 -2.26 -6.65 30.26
C GLY A 17 -1.95 -5.48 29.33
N ASN A 18 -1.61 -5.73 28.06
CA ASN A 18 -1.36 -4.70 27.07
C ASN A 18 -2.63 -4.44 26.25
N LYS A 19 -2.87 -3.18 25.89
CA LYS A 19 -3.90 -2.84 24.92
C LYS A 19 -3.29 -2.91 23.52
N ILE A 20 -3.97 -3.64 22.64
CA ILE A 20 -3.54 -3.86 21.26
C ILE A 20 -4.70 -3.59 20.30
N THR A 21 -4.35 -3.20 19.09
CA THR A 21 -5.27 -3.01 17.98
C THR A 21 -5.00 -4.09 16.94
N ALA A 22 -6.00 -4.94 16.66
CA ALA A 22 -5.92 -5.87 15.54
C ALA A 22 -6.15 -5.10 14.23
N ALA A 23 -5.35 -5.41 13.22
CA ALA A 23 -5.39 -4.72 11.94
C ALA A 23 -5.06 -5.66 10.78
N THR A 24 -5.39 -5.23 9.57
CA THR A 24 -4.87 -5.79 8.32
C THR A 24 -4.03 -4.72 7.64
N VAL A 25 -2.84 -5.08 7.19
CA VAL A 25 -1.92 -4.16 6.51
C VAL A 25 -1.49 -4.70 5.16
N ILE A 26 -1.12 -3.80 4.25
CA ILE A 26 -0.52 -4.12 2.96
C ILE A 26 0.95 -3.66 2.98
N PRO A 27 1.91 -4.54 3.29
CA PRO A 27 3.31 -4.18 3.32
C PRO A 27 3.85 -3.97 1.90
N LEU A 28 4.66 -2.93 1.69
CA LEU A 28 5.36 -2.76 0.41
C LEU A 28 6.36 -3.90 0.15
N SER A 29 6.91 -4.48 1.22
CA SER A 29 7.66 -5.74 1.17
C SER A 29 7.50 -6.49 2.49
N LYS A 30 6.81 -7.65 2.43
CA LYS A 30 6.55 -8.49 3.60
C LYS A 30 7.84 -8.95 4.30
N ALA A 31 8.86 -9.34 3.54
CA ALA A 31 10.13 -9.82 4.09
C ALA A 31 10.94 -8.73 4.81
N ARG A 32 10.64 -7.44 4.55
CA ARG A 32 11.37 -6.29 5.12
C ARG A 32 10.55 -5.52 6.16
N LEU A 33 9.31 -5.96 6.44
CA LEU A 33 8.48 -5.35 7.48
C LEU A 33 8.89 -5.93 8.83
N SER A 34 9.27 -5.06 9.76
CA SER A 34 9.77 -5.43 11.09
C SER A 34 8.95 -4.74 12.17
N ALA A 35 8.83 -5.39 13.32
CA ALA A 35 8.27 -4.75 14.51
C ALA A 35 9.08 -3.49 14.87
N GLY A 36 8.40 -2.50 15.45
CA GLY A 36 8.98 -1.20 15.79
C GLY A 36 8.00 -0.05 15.61
N ASP A 37 8.50 1.17 15.74
CA ASP A 37 7.71 2.38 15.67
C ASP A 37 7.62 2.89 14.22
N TYR A 38 6.43 3.36 13.85
CA TYR A 38 6.10 3.88 12.52
C TYR A 38 5.30 5.16 12.67
N VAL A 39 5.50 6.09 11.74
CA VAL A 39 4.75 7.35 11.67
C VAL A 39 3.80 7.34 10.47
N GLY A 40 2.56 7.76 10.72
CA GLY A 40 1.54 7.94 9.70
C GLY A 40 1.87 9.11 8.79
N ALA A 41 1.87 8.88 7.48
CA ALA A 41 2.35 9.85 6.51
C ALA A 41 1.45 11.09 6.37
N THR A 42 0.17 10.95 6.69
CA THR A 42 -0.81 12.03 6.60
C THR A 42 -1.10 12.60 8.00
N SER A 43 -1.30 11.72 9.00
CA SER A 43 -1.69 12.14 10.35
C SER A 43 -0.51 12.54 11.24
N GLY A 44 0.71 12.07 10.94
CA GLY A 44 1.85 12.14 11.86
C GLY A 44 1.71 11.24 13.09
N LEU A 45 0.66 10.42 13.18
CA LEU A 45 0.42 9.51 14.30
C LEU A 45 1.55 8.49 14.38
N ILE A 46 2.16 8.37 15.57
CA ILE A 46 3.15 7.33 15.83
C ILE A 46 2.44 6.11 16.40
N ILE A 47 2.64 4.96 15.76
CA ILE A 47 2.13 3.67 16.20
C ILE A 47 3.27 2.67 16.31
N ARG A 48 3.09 1.64 17.13
CA ARG A 48 4.01 0.51 17.20
C ARG A 48 3.44 -0.71 16.49
N LEU A 49 4.15 -1.20 15.48
CA LEU A 49 3.92 -2.53 14.93
C LEU A 49 4.52 -3.56 15.89
N ILE A 50 3.65 -4.35 16.54
CA ILE A 50 4.05 -5.40 17.49
C ILE A 50 4.32 -6.70 16.73
N SER A 51 3.44 -7.07 15.80
CA SER A 51 3.64 -8.25 14.94
C SER A 51 2.97 -8.06 13.59
N CYS A 52 3.53 -8.67 12.54
CA CYS A 52 2.91 -8.78 11.22
C CYS A 52 2.99 -10.24 10.77
N SER A 53 2.05 -11.03 11.25
CA SER A 53 2.03 -12.48 11.06
C SER A 53 0.60 -13.00 11.15
N GLY A 54 0.39 -14.25 10.78
CA GLY A 54 -0.93 -14.87 10.75
C GLY A 54 -1.40 -15.15 9.33
N HIS A 55 -2.67 -15.53 9.24
CA HIS A 55 -3.28 -15.99 8.00
C HIS A 55 -4.59 -15.25 7.74
N LEU A 56 -4.77 -14.80 6.51
CA LEU A 56 -6.04 -14.30 6.00
C LEU A 56 -6.54 -15.31 4.98
N THR A 57 -7.82 -15.67 5.09
CA THR A 57 -8.51 -16.46 4.08
C THR A 57 -9.40 -15.51 3.29
N PRO A 58 -8.95 -15.00 2.13
CA PRO A 58 -9.78 -14.13 1.32
C PRO A 58 -10.97 -14.89 0.74
N GLY A 59 -12.07 -14.18 0.51
CA GLY A 59 -13.18 -14.67 -0.32
C GLY A 59 -12.70 -15.03 -1.74
N PRO A 60 -13.40 -15.92 -2.46
CA PRO A 60 -13.03 -16.33 -3.81
C PRO A 60 -12.75 -15.16 -4.76
N GLU A 61 -13.54 -14.10 -4.66
CA GLU A 61 -13.47 -12.88 -5.45
C GLU A 61 -12.22 -12.02 -5.17
N ALA A 62 -11.70 -12.05 -3.94
CA ALA A 62 -10.58 -11.22 -3.50
C ALA A 62 -9.23 -11.96 -3.50
N LYS A 63 -9.22 -13.25 -3.87
CA LYS A 63 -8.06 -14.14 -3.73
C LYS A 63 -6.82 -13.64 -4.48
N ASP A 64 -7.01 -13.22 -5.73
CA ASP A 64 -5.91 -12.74 -6.58
C ASP A 64 -5.38 -11.39 -6.05
N ALA A 65 -6.27 -10.49 -5.62
CA ALA A 65 -5.90 -9.21 -5.05
C ALA A 65 -5.11 -9.36 -3.74
N PHE A 66 -5.57 -10.20 -2.81
CA PHE A 66 -4.87 -10.45 -1.54
C PHE A 66 -3.50 -11.12 -1.75
N TYR A 67 -3.40 -11.99 -2.76
CA TYR A 67 -2.12 -12.57 -3.15
C TYR A 67 -1.13 -11.50 -3.64
N LEU A 68 -1.57 -10.58 -4.50
CA LEU A 68 -0.70 -9.53 -5.07
C LEU A 68 -0.40 -8.39 -4.11
N SER A 69 -1.33 -8.05 -3.22
CA SER A 69 -1.12 -7.01 -2.21
C SER A 69 -0.23 -7.48 -1.07
N ASN A 70 -0.17 -8.79 -0.81
CA ASN A 70 0.40 -9.35 0.43
C ASN A 70 -0.30 -8.84 1.68
N ALA A 71 -1.62 -8.57 1.60
CA ALA A 71 -2.44 -8.29 2.78
C ALA A 71 -2.12 -9.29 3.89
N THR A 72 -1.74 -8.78 5.06
CA THR A 72 -1.26 -9.59 6.18
C THR A 72 -1.86 -9.06 7.48
N PRO A 73 -2.31 -9.93 8.41
CA PRO A 73 -2.74 -9.48 9.72
C PRO A 73 -1.59 -8.81 10.47
N ALA A 74 -1.92 -7.82 11.27
CA ALA A 74 -1.00 -7.12 12.11
C ALA A 74 -1.58 -6.91 13.51
N THR A 75 -0.68 -6.87 14.49
CA THR A 75 -0.97 -6.40 15.83
C THR A 75 -0.25 -5.07 16.02
N LEU A 76 -1.02 -4.03 16.30
CA LEU A 76 -0.56 -2.68 16.58
C LEU A 76 -0.80 -2.34 18.04
N ASP A 77 -0.19 -1.29 18.55
CA ASP A 77 -0.51 -0.76 19.88
C ASP A 77 -1.85 0.01 19.90
N GLU A 78 -2.23 0.53 21.08
CA GLU A 78 -3.53 1.21 21.24
C GLU A 78 -3.64 2.52 20.46
N ALA A 79 -2.52 3.16 20.12
CA ALA A 79 -2.49 4.39 19.34
C ALA A 79 -3.13 4.21 17.96
N ALA A 80 -2.99 3.01 17.36
CA ALA A 80 -3.56 2.70 16.07
C ALA A 80 -5.10 2.76 16.01
N ALA A 81 -5.81 2.78 17.15
CA ALA A 81 -7.27 2.97 17.14
C ALA A 81 -7.71 4.38 16.68
N GLY A 82 -6.78 5.34 16.64
CA GLY A 82 -7.01 6.67 16.07
C GLY A 82 -6.52 6.83 14.63
N ALA A 83 -6.04 5.77 13.99
CA ALA A 83 -5.51 5.82 12.63
C ALA A 83 -6.64 5.87 11.58
N GLN A 84 -6.29 6.21 10.34
CA GLN A 84 -7.21 6.16 9.21
C GLN A 84 -6.88 4.98 8.30
N ASP A 85 -7.92 4.28 7.83
CA ASP A 85 -7.76 3.25 6.81
C ASP A 85 -7.29 3.88 5.49
N GLY A 86 -6.39 3.20 4.79
CA GLY A 86 -5.67 3.73 3.62
C GLY A 86 -4.51 4.66 3.98
N GLU A 87 -4.20 4.88 5.26
CA GLU A 87 -3.00 5.62 5.67
C GLU A 87 -1.72 4.79 5.47
N VAL A 88 -0.64 5.47 5.08
CA VAL A 88 0.67 4.85 4.90
C VAL A 88 1.55 5.15 6.11
N PHE A 89 2.10 4.10 6.70
CA PHE A 89 2.98 4.18 7.86
C PHE A 89 4.42 3.87 7.46
N VAL A 90 5.33 4.81 7.72
CA VAL A 90 6.76 4.72 7.41
C VAL A 90 7.59 4.56 8.70
N PRO A 91 8.74 3.88 8.67
CA PRO A 91 9.64 3.81 9.82
C PRO A 91 10.04 5.19 10.36
N THR A 92 10.18 5.31 11.68
CA THR A 92 10.59 6.55 12.39
C THR A 92 12.08 6.92 12.24
N HIS A 93 12.80 6.29 11.32
CA HIS A 93 14.17 6.64 11.00
C HIS A 93 14.33 6.78 9.50
N GLY A 94 14.64 7.99 9.03
CA GLY A 94 14.93 8.29 7.63
C GLY A 94 14.05 9.36 7.03
N THR A 95 14.23 9.56 5.73
CA THR A 95 13.47 10.52 4.93
C THR A 95 12.54 9.78 3.98
N TRP A 96 11.26 10.11 4.04
CA TRP A 96 10.22 9.46 3.26
C TRP A 96 9.42 10.50 2.47
N ARG A 97 9.23 10.22 1.18
CA ARG A 97 8.37 11.00 0.29
C ARG A 97 7.23 10.10 -0.17
N ILE A 98 6.01 10.41 0.25
CA ILE A 98 4.79 9.70 -0.12
C ILE A 98 3.97 10.61 -1.02
N GLN A 99 3.69 10.17 -2.24
CA GLN A 99 2.88 10.93 -3.20
C GLN A 99 1.57 10.18 -3.47
N ARG A 100 0.44 10.86 -3.32
CA ARG A 100 -0.86 10.36 -3.77
C ARG A 100 -1.18 10.99 -5.12
N LEU A 101 -1.55 10.15 -6.08
CA LEU A 101 -1.84 10.55 -7.45
C LEU A 101 -3.18 9.95 -7.86
N LEU A 102 -3.94 10.68 -8.67
CA LEU A 102 -5.09 10.14 -9.39
C LEU A 102 -4.65 9.84 -10.82
N ALA A 103 -4.88 8.61 -11.26
CA ALA A 103 -4.63 8.15 -12.62
C ALA A 103 -5.93 8.16 -13.42
N GLU A 104 -5.82 8.60 -14.67
CA GLU A 104 -6.88 8.56 -15.67
C GLU A 104 -6.41 7.81 -16.92
N GLY A 105 -7.37 7.33 -17.70
CA GLY A 105 -7.09 6.60 -18.94
C GLY A 105 -6.28 5.31 -18.71
N ILE A 106 -6.49 4.64 -17.58
CA ILE A 106 -5.82 3.37 -17.28
C ILE A 106 -6.27 2.32 -18.29
N LYS A 107 -5.31 1.77 -19.02
CA LYS A 107 -5.51 0.69 -19.98
C LYS A 107 -4.91 -0.61 -19.45
N PRO A 108 -5.74 -1.59 -19.08
CA PRO A 108 -5.30 -2.96 -18.79
C PRO A 108 -4.46 -3.55 -19.92
N LEU A 109 -3.34 -4.19 -19.57
CA LEU A 109 -2.59 -5.06 -20.50
C LEU A 109 -2.76 -6.52 -20.07
N HIS A 110 -2.42 -6.81 -18.81
CA HIS A 110 -2.58 -8.12 -18.17
C HIS A 110 -3.19 -7.95 -16.77
N TRP A 111 -4.31 -7.23 -16.70
CA TRP A 111 -4.98 -6.91 -15.44
C TRP A 111 -6.29 -7.68 -15.32
N PRO A 112 -6.39 -8.69 -14.44
CA PRO A 112 -7.64 -9.38 -14.18
C PRO A 112 -8.68 -8.45 -13.53
N ASP A 113 -9.94 -8.59 -13.92
CA ASP A 113 -11.06 -7.85 -13.33
C ASP A 113 -11.22 -8.11 -11.81
N SER A 114 -10.73 -9.25 -11.32
CA SER A 114 -10.71 -9.59 -9.88
C SER A 114 -9.82 -8.67 -9.03
N LEU A 115 -9.04 -7.79 -9.64
CA LEU A 115 -8.19 -6.82 -8.96
C LEU A 115 -8.81 -5.43 -8.88
N ASP A 116 -9.91 -5.19 -9.59
CA ASP A 116 -10.57 -3.88 -9.56
C ASP A 116 -11.09 -3.57 -8.14
N ASP A 117 -10.97 -2.31 -7.77
CA ASP A 117 -11.27 -1.75 -6.44
C ASP A 117 -10.40 -2.26 -5.28
N TYR A 118 -9.41 -3.12 -5.54
CA TYR A 118 -8.44 -3.55 -4.55
C TYR A 118 -7.10 -2.80 -4.67
N TRP A 119 -6.51 -2.51 -3.52
CA TRP A 119 -5.13 -2.05 -3.44
C TRP A 119 -4.16 -3.21 -3.67
N ILE A 120 -3.30 -3.07 -4.68
CA ILE A 120 -2.22 -4.03 -4.95
C ILE A 120 -0.84 -3.36 -4.88
N THR A 121 0.19 -4.15 -4.56
CA THR A 121 1.57 -3.65 -4.54
C THR A 121 2.17 -3.63 -5.93
N VAL A 122 2.71 -2.47 -6.33
CA VAL A 122 3.16 -2.23 -7.71
C VAL A 122 4.50 -1.52 -7.78
N SER A 123 5.19 -1.69 -8.90
CA SER A 123 6.30 -0.85 -9.34
C SER A 123 5.83 0.05 -10.47
N PHE A 124 6.18 1.33 -10.39
CA PHE A 124 5.88 2.32 -11.40
C PHE A 124 7.08 2.45 -12.33
N VAL A 125 6.87 2.17 -13.63
CA VAL A 125 7.91 2.14 -14.66
C VAL A 125 7.65 3.25 -15.66
N GLN A 126 8.65 4.08 -15.93
CA GLN A 126 8.57 5.16 -16.91
C GLN A 126 9.88 5.21 -17.69
N ASN A 127 9.81 5.34 -19.02
CA ASN A 127 10.99 5.30 -19.90
C ASN A 127 11.87 4.06 -19.66
N HIS A 128 11.25 2.89 -19.49
CA HIS A 128 11.90 1.60 -19.20
C HIS A 128 12.68 1.53 -17.87
N LEU A 129 12.51 2.50 -16.97
CA LEU A 129 13.16 2.53 -15.66
C LEU A 129 12.11 2.47 -14.55
N VAL A 130 12.40 1.67 -13.51
CA VAL A 130 11.60 1.68 -12.28
C VAL A 130 11.82 3.03 -11.58
N ARG A 131 10.77 3.83 -11.47
CA ARG A 131 10.77 5.15 -10.86
C ARG A 131 10.42 5.13 -9.37
N GLY A 132 9.83 4.04 -8.90
CA GLY A 132 9.51 3.78 -7.50
C GLY A 132 8.50 2.65 -7.37
N CYS A 133 8.11 2.36 -6.13
CA CYS A 133 7.11 1.35 -5.80
C CYS A 133 6.02 1.94 -4.92
N GLY A 134 4.92 1.23 -4.77
CA GLY A 134 3.85 1.61 -3.86
C GLY A 134 2.59 0.81 -4.11
N TRP A 135 1.45 1.48 -4.19
CA TRP A 135 0.15 0.84 -4.35
C TRP A 135 -0.67 1.46 -5.47
N LEU A 136 -1.47 0.64 -6.14
CA LEU A 136 -2.47 1.06 -7.11
C LEU A 136 -3.82 0.43 -6.73
N ARG A 137 -4.88 1.24 -6.74
CA ARG A 137 -6.27 0.79 -6.74
C ARG A 137 -6.93 1.32 -8.01
N LYS A 138 -7.28 0.43 -8.92
CA LYS A 138 -7.94 0.77 -10.19
C LYS A 138 -9.45 0.63 -10.03
N THR A 139 -10.21 1.58 -10.55
CA THR A 139 -11.67 1.57 -10.60
C THR A 139 -12.10 1.91 -12.03
N GLY A 140 -12.41 0.88 -12.84
CA GLY A 140 -12.69 1.08 -14.26
C GLY A 140 -11.47 1.65 -15.02
N ALA A 141 -11.61 2.82 -15.65
CA ALA A 141 -10.54 3.49 -16.41
C ALA A 141 -9.76 4.53 -15.59
N THR A 142 -10.06 4.67 -14.30
CA THR A 142 -9.35 5.56 -13.38
C THR A 142 -8.71 4.75 -12.26
N GLY A 143 -7.91 5.40 -11.42
CA GLY A 143 -7.37 4.77 -10.23
C GLY A 143 -6.66 5.73 -9.29
N GLU A 144 -6.41 5.25 -8.09
CA GLU A 144 -5.59 5.93 -7.10
C GLU A 144 -4.23 5.24 -7.02
N MET A 145 -3.17 6.05 -7.03
CA MET A 145 -1.81 5.58 -6.90
C MET A 145 -1.17 6.21 -5.67
N ILE A 146 -0.39 5.41 -4.96
CA ILE A 146 0.46 5.87 -3.88
C ILE A 146 1.89 5.49 -4.26
N LEU A 147 2.76 6.49 -4.43
CA LEU A 147 4.17 6.31 -4.75
C LEU A 147 5.03 6.58 -3.51
N VAL A 148 5.98 5.67 -3.23
CA VAL A 148 6.90 5.75 -2.09
C VAL A 148 8.33 5.99 -2.59
N ASN A 149 8.95 7.09 -2.15
CA ASN A 149 10.33 7.47 -2.46
C ASN A 149 10.68 7.45 -3.96
N GLY A 150 9.67 7.64 -4.81
CA GLY A 150 9.81 7.67 -6.24
C GLY A 150 9.57 9.04 -6.82
N GLU A 151 9.77 9.14 -8.12
CA GLU A 151 9.48 10.36 -8.87
C GLU A 151 8.99 10.02 -10.28
N LEU A 152 7.79 10.50 -10.59
CA LEU A 152 7.18 10.38 -11.91
C LEU A 152 7.18 11.74 -12.59
N THR A 153 7.47 11.76 -13.90
CA THR A 153 7.43 12.98 -14.71
C THR A 153 6.12 13.05 -15.48
N ASN A 154 5.45 14.20 -15.45
CA ASN A 154 4.21 14.42 -16.21
C ASN A 154 4.48 14.35 -17.73
N GLY A 155 3.45 13.99 -18.50
CA GLY A 155 3.49 13.98 -19.96
C GLY A 155 4.17 12.77 -20.59
N SER A 156 4.49 11.74 -19.82
CA SER A 156 5.00 10.45 -20.33
C SER A 156 4.18 9.32 -19.74
N SER A 157 3.83 8.32 -20.56
CA SER A 157 3.08 7.16 -20.09
C SER A 157 3.87 6.38 -19.03
N ILE A 158 3.14 5.83 -18.08
CA ILE A 158 3.66 4.97 -17.03
C ILE A 158 3.13 3.56 -17.27
N THR A 159 4.00 2.58 -17.19
CA THR A 159 3.60 1.19 -17.04
C THR A 159 3.59 0.87 -15.54
N VAL A 160 2.44 0.48 -15.02
CA VAL A 160 2.31 0.00 -13.65
C VAL A 160 2.37 -1.52 -13.68
N THR A 161 3.27 -2.09 -12.88
CA THR A 161 3.55 -3.53 -12.87
C THR A 161 3.36 -4.08 -11.46
N GLY A 162 2.66 -5.20 -11.30
CA GLY A 162 2.52 -5.90 -10.03
C GLY A 162 3.88 -6.37 -9.54
N MET A 163 4.18 -6.22 -8.24
CA MET A 163 5.45 -6.67 -7.66
C MET A 163 5.57 -8.20 -7.56
N LYS A 164 4.49 -8.92 -7.87
CA LYS A 164 4.41 -10.38 -7.91
C LYS A 164 3.72 -10.80 -9.20
N THR A 165 4.10 -11.98 -9.71
CA THR A 165 3.41 -12.60 -10.85
C THR A 165 2.16 -13.32 -10.38
N LEU A 166 1.06 -13.18 -11.11
CA LEU A 166 -0.16 -13.96 -10.91
C LEU A 166 -0.24 -15.03 -12.00
N ARG A 167 -0.36 -16.31 -11.62
CA ARG A 167 -0.47 -17.44 -12.57
C ARG A 167 0.63 -17.40 -13.65
N GLN A 168 1.87 -17.10 -13.25
CA GLN A 168 3.07 -16.98 -14.10
C GLN A 168 3.08 -15.80 -15.10
N ALA A 169 2.13 -14.87 -15.01
CA ALA A 169 2.12 -13.64 -15.78
C ALA A 169 2.35 -12.41 -14.86
N THR A 170 3.05 -11.40 -15.38
CA THR A 170 3.11 -10.09 -14.72
C THR A 170 1.77 -9.40 -14.87
N VAL A 171 1.25 -8.85 -13.77
CA VAL A 171 0.03 -8.03 -13.80
C VAL A 171 0.40 -6.61 -14.19
N GLU A 172 -0.19 -6.08 -15.25
CA GLU A 172 0.26 -4.82 -15.84
C GLU A 172 -0.88 -3.96 -16.40
N CYS A 173 -0.75 -2.65 -16.25
CA CYS A 173 -1.56 -1.67 -16.96
C CYS A 173 -0.72 -0.45 -17.39
N GLU A 174 -1.19 0.26 -18.39
CA GLU A 174 -0.63 1.54 -18.84
C GLU A 174 -1.48 2.69 -18.29
N CYS A 175 -0.85 3.73 -17.77
CA CYS A 175 -1.48 4.98 -17.35
C CYS A 175 -0.87 6.12 -18.17
N ARG A 176 -1.70 6.91 -18.84
CA ARG A 176 -1.23 8.01 -19.69
C ARG A 176 -1.23 9.34 -18.98
N ASP A 177 -2.26 9.56 -18.16
CA ASP A 177 -2.47 10.81 -17.45
C ASP A 177 -2.61 10.54 -15.97
N PHE A 178 -1.96 11.38 -15.17
CA PHE A 178 -2.10 11.36 -13.73
C PHE A 178 -1.92 12.76 -13.17
N ALA A 179 -2.61 13.04 -12.07
CA ALA A 179 -2.54 14.29 -11.35
C ALA A 179 -2.04 14.05 -9.93
N LEU A 180 -1.10 14.88 -9.49
CA LEU A 180 -0.64 14.88 -8.11
C LEU A 180 -1.73 15.47 -7.21
N VAL A 181 -2.15 14.69 -6.22
CA VAL A 181 -3.15 15.11 -5.23
C VAL A 181 -2.48 15.62 -3.97
N GLU A 182 -1.50 14.87 -3.46
CA GLU A 182 -0.88 15.12 -2.17
C GLU A 182 0.58 14.66 -2.18
N VAL A 183 1.45 15.41 -1.48
CA VAL A 183 2.83 15.00 -1.19
C VAL A 183 3.11 15.20 0.28
N ASN A 184 3.43 14.11 0.96
CA ASN A 184 3.89 14.13 2.34
C ASN A 184 5.38 13.82 2.38
N SER A 185 6.15 14.74 2.94
CA SER A 185 7.58 14.58 3.17
C SER A 185 7.81 14.47 4.67
N ILE A 186 8.36 13.34 5.10
CA ILE A 186 8.53 13.00 6.50
C ILE A 186 10.02 12.86 6.74
N SER A 187 10.53 13.58 7.73
CA SER A 187 11.89 13.45 8.21
C SER A 187 11.83 13.13 9.70
N THR A 188 12.21 11.91 10.06
CA THR A 188 12.16 11.37 11.44
C THR A 188 13.53 10.91 11.88
#